data_AF-A0AAW2RYA6-F1
#
_entry.id   AF-A0AAW2RYA6-F1
#
_cell.length_a   1.000
_cell.length_b   1.000
_cell.length_c   1.000
_cell.angle_alpha   90.00
_cell.angle_beta   90.00
_cell.angle_gamma   90.00
#
_symmetry.space_group_name_H-M   'P 1'
#
loop_
_entity.id
_entity.type
_entity.pdbx_description
1 polymer ?
#
loop_
_entity_poly.entity_id
_entity_poly.type
_entity_poly.pdbx_seq_one_letter_code
_entity_poly.pdbx_strand_id
1 'polypeptide(L)'
;MVSFSKIKAGAHFNGVAIFVGILVFCLSFTITGVFSVFSCNSVAVPFLSDDLLLVCVDAYDALDPNGNITVKWDVMSWTPDGYVAVVTIFNFQKYRHIESPGWKLGWTWAKKEVIWSMLGGQATEQGDCSRFKGNIPHCCKKNPTIVDLLPGTPYNQQIANCCKGGVISSWVQDPANAASSFQLSVGQAGTSNKTVRVPKNFTLLGPGPGYTCGPAKIVKPSKFTTPDKRRVTQALMTWNVTCSYSQFLAQKTPTCCVSLSAFYNDTIVGCPTCSCGCQNITQPGTCIDPDSPHIASVVSNSDKNNLAPLVQCTSHMCPVRIHWHIKLNYKEYWRVKIAITNFNYRMNYTQWNVVVQHPNFDNLTQIFSFNYEPLTPYGSINDTAMLWGVKFYNDLLMQAGPYGNVQSELLFKKDKTTFTFDKGWAFPRRIYFNGDNCVMPPPDSYPYLPNNGPRLPISMLHLVVTIMASSVILLSYPW
;
A
#
# COMPACT_ATOMS: atom_id res chain seq x y z
N MET A 1 -23.01 41.20 28.95
CA MET A 1 -23.32 42.54 28.40
C MET A 1 -22.77 42.55 26.99
N VAL A 2 -23.51 42.63 25.89
CA VAL A 2 -24.84 43.18 25.53
C VAL A 2 -25.36 42.29 24.37
N SER A 3 -26.45 41.55 24.55
CA SER A 3 -27.86 41.82 24.17
C SER A 3 -28.24 41.49 22.71
N PHE A 4 -29.18 40.55 22.58
CA PHE A 4 -29.99 40.27 21.39
C PHE A 4 -31.23 41.18 21.37
N SER A 5 -31.63 41.69 20.21
CA SER A 5 -33.03 42.08 19.97
C SER A 5 -33.44 41.95 18.50
N LYS A 6 -34.60 41.29 18.34
CA LYS A 6 -35.42 41.00 17.15
C LYS A 6 -35.60 42.17 16.16
N ILE A 7 -35.73 41.84 14.87
CA ILE A 7 -36.81 42.37 14.01
C ILE A 7 -37.40 41.23 13.17
N LYS A 8 -38.73 41.22 13.11
CA LYS A 8 -39.65 40.29 12.44
C LYS A 8 -40.21 41.03 11.22
N ALA A 9 -40.26 40.41 10.04
CA ALA A 9 -41.15 40.84 8.97
C ALA A 9 -41.49 39.64 8.08
N GLY A 10 -42.77 39.26 8.06
CA GLY A 10 -43.34 38.39 7.04
C GLY A 10 -43.97 39.25 5.95
N ALA A 11 -43.91 38.79 4.71
CA ALA A 11 -44.87 39.11 3.66
C ALA A 11 -44.79 38.02 2.59
N HIS A 12 -45.93 37.34 2.41
CA HIS A 12 -46.23 36.44 1.31
C HIS A 12 -46.63 37.31 0.09
N PHE A 13 -46.08 37.07 -1.10
CA PHE A 13 -46.78 37.33 -2.37
C PHE A 13 -46.24 36.41 -3.48
N ASN A 14 -47.20 35.81 -4.21
CA ASN A 14 -47.03 34.81 -5.25
C ASN A 14 -46.66 35.44 -6.61
N GLY A 15 -45.97 34.64 -7.44
CA GLY A 15 -46.34 34.48 -8.86
C GLY A 15 -45.52 35.25 -9.91
N VAL A 16 -44.86 34.46 -10.76
CA VAL A 16 -44.53 34.75 -12.18
C VAL A 16 -43.37 35.71 -12.44
N ALA A 17 -42.13 35.18 -12.47
CA ALA A 17 -41.05 35.54 -13.41
C ALA A 17 -39.74 34.80 -13.06
N ILE A 18 -39.72 33.46 -13.19
CA ILE A 18 -38.49 32.67 -13.19
C ILE A 18 -38.59 31.67 -14.35
N PHE A 19 -38.54 32.21 -15.57
CA PHE A 19 -38.22 31.46 -16.78
C PHE A 19 -37.43 32.44 -17.66
N VAL A 20 -36.37 31.94 -18.30
CA VAL A 20 -35.33 32.68 -19.06
C VAL A 20 -34.14 33.12 -18.19
N GLY A 21 -33.23 32.18 -17.91
CA GLY A 21 -31.94 32.48 -17.28
C GLY A 21 -31.03 31.30 -16.95
N ILE A 22 -31.35 30.06 -17.36
CA ILE A 22 -30.53 28.86 -17.05
C ILE A 22 -30.15 28.05 -18.30
N LEU A 23 -30.45 28.54 -19.51
CA LEU A 23 -30.28 27.76 -20.75
C LEU A 23 -29.17 28.25 -21.70
N VAL A 24 -28.20 29.03 -21.21
CA VAL A 24 -27.11 29.58 -22.06
C VAL A 24 -25.68 29.22 -21.60
N PHE A 25 -25.49 28.53 -20.47
CA PHE A 25 -24.14 28.18 -19.98
C PHE A 25 -23.69 26.73 -20.20
N CYS A 26 -24.44 25.93 -20.96
CA CYS A 26 -24.01 24.60 -21.39
C CYS A 26 -24.14 24.49 -22.91
N LEU A 27 -23.21 25.08 -23.66
CA LEU A 27 -22.89 24.70 -25.05
C LEU A 27 -21.75 25.58 -25.57
N SER A 28 -20.52 25.26 -25.20
CA SER A 28 -19.30 25.39 -26.04
C SER A 28 -18.06 25.27 -25.16
N PHE A 29 -17.43 24.10 -25.16
CA PHE A 29 -15.97 23.93 -25.18
C PHE A 29 -15.69 22.43 -25.32
N THR A 30 -15.74 21.97 -26.56
CA THR A 30 -14.93 20.85 -27.03
C THR A 30 -13.57 21.38 -27.45
N ILE A 31 -12.55 20.51 -27.37
CA ILE A 31 -11.24 20.52 -28.06
C ILE A 31 -10.01 20.54 -27.12
N THR A 32 -9.33 19.38 -27.18
CA THR A 32 -7.90 19.07 -27.00
C THR A 32 -7.24 19.13 -25.61
N GLY A 33 -6.69 17.97 -25.24
CA GLY A 33 -5.83 17.82 -24.08
C GLY A 33 -4.45 18.44 -24.27
N VAL A 34 -3.93 18.98 -23.18
CA VAL A 34 -2.52 19.03 -22.82
C VAL A 34 -2.48 18.90 -21.30
N PHE A 35 -1.83 17.85 -20.79
CA PHE A 35 -1.49 17.75 -19.37
C PHE A 35 -0.41 18.78 -19.06
N SER A 36 -0.77 19.88 -18.37
CA SER A 36 0.20 20.79 -17.78
C SER A 36 0.42 20.43 -16.31
N VAL A 37 1.67 20.07 -16.02
CA VAL A 37 2.21 19.94 -14.67
C VAL A 37 2.13 21.31 -13.99
N PHE A 38 1.28 21.45 -12.97
CA PHE A 38 1.33 22.63 -12.11
C PHE A 38 2.52 22.52 -11.16
N SER A 39 3.65 23.11 -11.59
CA SER A 39 4.70 23.54 -10.68
C SER A 39 4.18 24.73 -9.89
N CYS A 40 4.20 24.63 -8.56
CA CYS A 40 3.88 25.74 -7.65
C CYS A 40 4.99 26.80 -7.71
N ASN A 41 5.00 27.64 -8.75
CA ASN A 41 5.81 28.85 -8.78
C ASN A 41 4.92 30.06 -8.57
N SER A 42 5.29 30.84 -7.56
CA SER A 42 4.60 32.05 -7.13
C SER A 42 4.52 33.08 -8.25
N VAL A 43 3.31 33.38 -8.70
CA VAL A 43 2.98 34.64 -9.37
C VAL A 43 1.85 35.27 -8.59
N ALA A 44 2.16 36.37 -7.89
CA ALA A 44 1.18 37.17 -7.19
C ALA A 44 0.39 37.99 -8.21
N VAL A 45 -0.91 37.71 -8.33
CA VAL A 45 -1.88 38.61 -8.99
C VAL A 45 -2.80 39.12 -7.89
N PRO A 46 -2.92 40.45 -7.68
CA PRO A 46 -3.63 40.96 -6.53
C PRO A 46 -5.03 41.43 -6.91
N PHE A 47 -6.06 40.57 -6.96
CA PHE A 47 -7.44 41.09 -6.94
C PHE A 47 -8.44 40.14 -6.24
N LEU A 48 -9.00 40.69 -5.15
CA LEU A 48 -10.34 40.49 -4.58
C LEU A 48 -10.74 39.08 -4.07
N SER A 49 -10.54 38.93 -2.75
CA SER A 49 -11.45 38.30 -1.77
C SER A 49 -12.47 37.26 -2.26
N ASP A 50 -12.04 36.00 -2.25
CA ASP A 50 -12.73 34.91 -1.55
C ASP A 50 -11.64 33.95 -1.07
N ASP A 51 -11.64 33.59 0.21
CA ASP A 51 -10.66 32.72 0.85
C ASP A 51 -10.70 31.31 0.23
N LEU A 52 -9.97 31.10 -0.87
CA LEU A 52 -9.63 29.77 -1.33
C LEU A 52 -8.52 29.24 -0.42
N LEU A 53 -8.94 28.59 0.67
CA LEU A 53 -8.10 27.73 1.50
C LEU A 53 -7.58 26.58 0.63
N LEU A 54 -6.46 26.81 -0.04
CA LEU A 54 -5.62 25.78 -0.65
C LEU A 54 -5.01 24.97 0.50
N VAL A 55 -5.78 24.01 1.00
CA VAL A 55 -5.25 22.96 1.85
C VAL A 55 -4.27 22.18 0.98
N CYS A 56 -2.97 22.32 1.25
CA CYS A 56 -2.03 21.28 0.85
C CYS A 56 -2.54 20.00 1.49
N VAL A 57 -3.24 19.16 0.71
CA VAL A 57 -3.54 17.80 1.11
C VAL A 57 -2.19 17.12 1.15
N ASP A 58 -1.60 17.07 2.33
CA ASP A 58 -0.56 16.10 2.60
C ASP A 58 -1.09 14.75 2.15
N ALA A 59 -0.32 14.10 1.28
CA ALA A 59 -0.63 12.81 0.69
C ALA A 59 -0.52 11.68 1.72
N TYR A 60 -1.31 11.74 2.78
CA TYR A 60 -1.37 10.70 3.79
C TYR A 60 -2.20 9.51 3.29
N ASP A 61 -1.81 8.33 3.74
CA ASP A 61 -2.52 7.09 3.46
C ASP A 61 -3.86 7.08 4.19
N ALA A 62 -4.98 7.15 3.46
CA ALA A 62 -6.31 7.23 4.05
C ALA A 62 -6.68 6.01 4.91
N LEU A 63 -6.06 4.85 4.66
CA LEU A 63 -6.30 3.63 5.46
C LEU A 63 -5.38 3.53 6.68
N ASP A 64 -4.33 4.33 6.73
CA ASP A 64 -3.40 4.40 7.87
C ASP A 64 -2.88 5.83 8.09
N PRO A 65 -3.74 6.77 8.53
CA PRO A 65 -3.40 8.19 8.62
C PRO A 65 -2.30 8.49 9.65
N ASN A 66 -2.12 7.60 10.63
CA ASN A 66 -1.10 7.73 11.67
C ASN A 66 0.14 6.87 11.40
N GLY A 67 0.15 6.11 10.30
CA GLY A 67 1.22 5.21 9.91
C GLY A 67 2.50 5.98 9.58
N ASN A 68 3.57 5.69 10.31
CA ASN A 68 4.87 6.30 10.07
C ASN A 68 6.01 5.34 10.44
N ILE A 69 7.20 5.69 9.96
CA ILE A 69 8.44 5.08 10.44
C ILE A 69 9.14 6.08 11.35
N THR A 70 9.49 5.66 12.56
CA THR A 70 10.24 6.50 13.49
C THR A 70 11.64 5.94 13.68
N VAL A 71 12.65 6.74 13.33
CA VAL A 71 14.05 6.48 13.65
C VAL A 71 14.35 7.14 14.99
N LYS A 72 14.52 6.31 16.02
CA LYS A 72 14.92 6.73 17.36
C LYS A 72 16.42 6.56 17.53
N TRP A 73 17.08 7.60 18.00
CA TRP A 73 18.51 7.60 18.26
C TRP A 73 18.76 7.83 19.74
N ASP A 74 19.29 6.81 20.41
CA ASP A 74 19.57 6.83 21.85
C ASP A 74 21.07 6.88 22.09
N VAL A 75 21.56 7.96 22.70
CA VAL A 75 22.96 8.09 23.14
C VAL A 75 23.13 7.35 24.46
N MET A 76 23.90 6.27 24.45
CA MET A 76 24.02 5.34 25.57
C MET A 76 25.16 5.72 26.53
N SER A 77 26.29 6.17 26.00
CA SER A 77 27.47 6.55 26.79
C SER A 77 28.37 7.51 26.03
N TRP A 78 29.18 8.28 26.76
CA TRP A 78 30.25 9.09 26.18
C TRP A 78 31.49 8.26 25.89
N THR A 79 32.23 8.66 24.86
CA THR A 79 33.60 8.19 24.58
C THR A 79 34.57 9.37 24.71
N PRO A 80 35.90 9.15 24.66
CA PRO A 80 36.87 10.24 24.75
C PRO A 80 36.70 11.34 23.67
N ASP A 81 36.17 11.01 22.50
CA ASP A 81 36.03 11.92 21.36
C ASP A 81 34.60 12.02 20.79
N GLY A 82 33.62 11.34 21.40
CA GLY A 82 32.23 11.35 20.97
C GLY A 82 31.32 10.51 21.87
N TYR A 83 30.57 9.58 21.29
CA TYR A 83 29.58 8.78 22.02
C TYR A 83 29.26 7.44 21.36
N VAL A 84 28.69 6.52 22.13
CA VAL A 84 28.04 5.30 21.63
C VAL A 84 26.54 5.52 21.58
N ALA A 85 25.92 5.16 20.46
CA ALA A 85 24.47 5.26 20.30
C ALA A 85 23.86 4.00 19.70
N VAL A 86 22.61 3.75 20.08
CA VAL A 86 21.74 2.73 19.47
C VAL A 86 20.68 3.44 18.64
N VAL A 87 20.60 3.09 17.37
CA VAL A 87 19.62 3.61 16.43
C VAL A 87 18.60 2.52 16.18
N THR A 88 17.33 2.80 16.46
CA THR A 88 16.22 1.88 16.25
C THR A 88 15.23 2.49 15.28
N ILE A 89 14.90 1.74 14.23
CA ILE A 89 13.89 2.07 13.24
C ILE A 89 12.62 1.30 13.62
N PHE A 90 11.57 2.03 13.98
CA PHE A 90 10.25 1.46 14.27
C PHE A 90 9.33 1.66 13.09
N ASN A 91 8.67 0.60 12.66
CA ASN A 91 7.59 0.67 11.70
C ASN A 91 6.24 0.67 12.44
N PHE A 92 5.58 1.82 12.49
CA PHE A 92 4.24 1.97 13.05
C PHE A 92 3.15 1.94 11.98
N GLN A 93 3.49 1.58 10.74
CA GLN A 93 2.50 1.40 9.69
C GLN A 93 1.75 0.09 9.92
N LYS A 94 0.42 0.13 9.80
CA LYS A 94 -0.44 -1.01 10.09
C LYS A 94 -0.21 -2.17 9.13
N TYR A 95 -0.16 -1.88 7.84
CA TYR A 95 -0.14 -2.91 6.79
C TYR A 95 1.01 -2.79 5.79
N ARG A 96 1.79 -1.70 5.81
CA ARG A 96 2.99 -1.58 4.97
C ARG A 96 4.20 -2.14 5.72
N HIS A 97 4.96 -3.00 5.06
CA HIS A 97 6.23 -3.53 5.54
C HIS A 97 7.38 -3.11 4.61
N ILE A 98 8.60 -3.18 5.12
CA ILE A 98 9.82 -3.01 4.32
C ILE A 98 10.29 -4.41 3.92
N GLU A 99 10.20 -4.71 2.63
CA GLU A 99 10.65 -5.97 2.05
C GLU A 99 12.14 -5.99 1.73
N SER A 100 12.67 -7.17 1.39
CA SER A 100 14.02 -7.32 0.82
C SER A 100 14.14 -6.44 -0.44
N PRO A 101 15.24 -5.67 -0.61
CA PRO A 101 16.57 -5.77 0.00
C PRO A 101 16.72 -5.03 1.33
N GLY A 102 15.60 -4.60 1.92
CA GLY A 102 15.55 -3.94 3.21
C GLY A 102 15.71 -2.43 3.15
N TRP A 103 15.73 -1.82 4.33
CA TRP A 103 15.92 -0.38 4.47
C TRP A 103 17.36 0.06 4.21
N LYS A 104 17.52 1.29 3.70
CA LYS A 104 18.78 2.05 3.71
C LYS A 104 18.55 3.37 4.42
N LEU A 105 19.29 3.62 5.49
CA LEU A 105 19.16 4.83 6.30
C LEU A 105 20.38 5.71 6.08
N GLY A 106 20.17 6.91 5.56
CA GLY A 106 21.19 7.93 5.40
C GLY A 106 20.92 9.13 6.30
N TRP A 107 21.98 9.87 6.61
CA TRP A 107 21.92 11.18 7.26
C TRP A 107 23.14 12.00 6.91
N THR A 108 23.17 13.25 7.33
CA THR A 108 24.33 14.15 7.19
C THR A 108 24.81 14.58 8.57
N TRP A 109 26.09 14.37 8.84
CA TRP A 109 26.76 14.84 10.05
C TRP A 109 26.76 16.37 10.14
N ALA A 110 26.56 16.89 11.35
CA ALA A 110 26.44 18.33 11.58
C ALA A 110 27.79 19.05 11.51
N LYS A 111 28.89 18.37 11.85
CA LYS A 111 30.27 18.86 11.86
C LYS A 111 31.16 17.93 11.02
N LYS A 112 32.14 17.28 11.66
CA LYS A 112 33.16 16.39 11.07
C LYS A 112 33.16 15.03 11.77
N GLU A 113 31.99 14.62 12.24
CA GLU A 113 31.80 13.34 12.90
C GLU A 113 32.18 12.16 11.98
N VAL A 114 32.66 11.09 12.59
CA VAL A 114 33.02 9.83 11.91
C VAL A 114 32.41 8.66 12.66
N ILE A 115 32.29 7.51 11.99
CA ILE A 115 31.84 6.27 12.62
C ILE A 115 33.07 5.42 12.92
N TRP A 116 33.37 5.20 14.19
CA TRP A 116 34.49 4.36 14.63
C TRP A 116 34.20 2.88 14.41
N SER A 117 33.01 2.42 14.81
CA SER A 117 32.59 1.02 14.72
C SER A 117 31.08 0.90 14.70
N MET A 118 30.57 -0.25 14.23
CA MET A 118 29.15 -0.56 14.18
C MET A 118 28.88 -2.02 14.57
N LEU A 119 27.68 -2.28 15.10
CA LEU A 119 27.14 -3.62 15.36
C LEU A 119 25.69 -3.67 14.86
N GLY A 120 25.27 -4.80 14.29
CA GLY A 120 23.94 -4.99 13.71
C GLY A 120 23.67 -4.26 12.38
N GLY A 121 24.56 -3.35 11.97
CA GLY A 121 24.46 -2.64 10.69
C GLY A 121 25.83 -2.26 10.16
N GLN A 122 25.88 -1.89 8.88
CA GLN A 122 27.12 -1.55 8.20
C GLN A 122 26.93 -0.36 7.25
N ALA A 123 27.90 0.55 7.26
CA ALA A 123 28.00 1.59 6.24
C ALA A 123 28.30 0.99 4.87
N THR A 124 27.56 1.42 3.84
CA THR A 124 27.73 0.93 2.47
C THR A 124 29.07 1.35 1.86
N GLU A 125 29.65 2.45 2.33
CA GLU A 125 30.92 2.99 1.87
C GLU A 125 31.71 3.54 3.07
N GLN A 126 33.04 3.35 3.04
CA GLN A 126 33.93 3.92 4.05
C GLN A 126 34.20 5.42 3.83
N GLY A 127 34.38 5.85 2.58
CA GLY A 127 34.80 7.21 2.22
C GLY A 127 36.29 7.49 2.47
N ASP A 128 36.70 8.75 2.33
CA ASP A 128 38.08 9.16 2.53
C ASP A 128 38.42 9.31 4.02
N CYS A 129 39.13 8.32 4.56
CA CYS A 129 39.65 8.31 5.92
C CYS A 129 41.15 8.64 6.01
N SER A 130 41.78 9.18 4.96
CA SER A 130 43.24 9.43 4.89
C SER A 130 43.81 10.30 6.01
N ARG A 131 42.96 11.13 6.65
CA ARG A 131 43.33 11.95 7.82
C ARG A 131 43.73 11.10 9.05
N PHE A 132 43.30 9.85 9.12
CA PHE A 132 43.56 8.96 10.26
C PHE A 132 44.74 8.03 9.95
N LYS A 133 45.88 8.23 10.64
CA LYS A 133 47.14 7.51 10.37
C LYS A 133 47.30 6.18 11.14
N GLY A 134 46.42 5.88 12.09
CA GLY A 134 46.49 4.71 12.96
C GLY A 134 45.19 3.92 12.89
N ASN A 135 44.34 4.08 13.92
CA ASN A 135 43.00 3.50 13.88
C ASN A 135 42.17 4.21 12.81
N ILE A 136 41.78 3.46 11.78
CA ILE A 136 40.95 3.95 10.68
C ILE A 136 39.47 3.76 11.07
N PRO A 137 38.64 4.81 11.02
CA PRO A 137 37.21 4.68 11.29
C PRO A 137 36.51 3.77 10.27
N HIS A 138 35.42 3.14 10.71
CA HIS A 138 34.50 2.38 9.87
C HIS A 138 33.93 3.21 8.71
N CYS A 139 33.63 4.50 8.95
CA CYS A 139 33.17 5.42 7.91
C CYS A 139 33.55 6.88 8.22
N CYS A 140 34.10 7.58 7.22
CA CYS A 140 34.47 8.99 7.27
C CYS A 140 33.62 9.88 6.35
N LYS A 141 32.64 9.32 5.63
CA LYS A 141 31.73 10.13 4.80
C LYS A 141 30.91 11.07 5.69
N LYS A 142 30.76 12.32 5.23
CA LYS A 142 29.87 13.29 5.88
C LYS A 142 28.40 12.88 5.81
N ASN A 143 28.03 12.15 4.76
CA ASN A 143 26.69 11.64 4.50
C ASN A 143 26.69 10.10 4.38
N PRO A 144 26.88 9.37 5.49
CA PRO A 144 26.89 7.91 5.45
C PRO A 144 25.51 7.35 5.07
N THR A 145 25.51 6.18 4.45
CA THR A 145 24.31 5.35 4.24
C THR A 145 24.54 4.01 4.91
N ILE A 146 23.62 3.60 5.75
CA ILE A 146 23.68 2.38 6.55
C ILE A 146 22.64 1.38 6.06
N VAL A 147 23.05 0.12 6.06
CA VAL A 147 22.19 -1.04 5.86
C VAL A 147 22.26 -1.97 7.06
N ASP A 148 21.20 -2.74 7.27
CA ASP A 148 21.19 -3.83 8.24
C ASP A 148 22.11 -4.97 7.77
N LEU A 149 22.63 -5.73 8.71
CA LEU A 149 23.37 -6.95 8.40
C LEU A 149 22.41 -8.09 8.00
N LEU A 150 22.93 -9.10 7.32
CA LEU A 150 22.14 -10.25 6.85
C LEU A 150 21.88 -11.28 7.97
N PRO A 151 20.81 -12.09 7.85
CA PRO A 151 20.59 -13.23 8.73
C PRO A 151 21.80 -14.17 8.74
N GLY A 152 22.14 -14.73 9.91
CA GLY A 152 23.31 -15.60 10.09
C GLY A 152 24.62 -14.88 10.46
N THR A 153 24.58 -13.55 10.64
CA THR A 153 25.70 -12.76 11.17
C THR A 153 26.23 -13.35 12.50
N PRO A 154 27.54 -13.39 12.78
CA PRO A 154 28.09 -13.87 14.05
C PRO A 154 27.55 -13.13 15.29
N TYR A 155 27.36 -13.82 16.42
CA TYR A 155 26.74 -13.27 17.63
C TYR A 155 27.45 -12.00 18.17
N ASN A 156 28.78 -11.93 18.06
CA ASN A 156 29.57 -10.76 18.48
C ASN A 156 29.35 -9.51 17.62
N GLN A 157 28.70 -9.64 16.47
CA GLN A 157 28.34 -8.54 15.56
C GLN A 157 26.84 -8.21 15.61
N GLN A 158 26.06 -8.90 16.45
CA GLN A 158 24.63 -8.69 16.59
C GLN A 158 24.29 -7.75 17.76
N ILE A 159 23.10 -7.15 17.66
CA ILE A 159 22.38 -6.44 18.71
C ILE A 159 20.90 -6.89 18.69
N ALA A 160 20.12 -6.52 19.69
CA ALA A 160 18.68 -6.79 19.69
C ALA A 160 18.00 -6.20 18.44
N ASN A 161 17.06 -6.93 17.85
CA ASN A 161 16.28 -6.53 16.66
C ASN A 161 17.09 -6.31 15.36
N CYS A 162 18.34 -6.77 15.26
CA CYS A 162 19.01 -7.06 13.98
C CYS A 162 19.09 -8.60 13.82
N CYS A 163 19.71 -9.23 12.82
CA CYS A 163 20.19 -8.79 11.51
C CYS A 163 19.25 -9.42 10.50
N LYS A 164 18.26 -8.68 10.01
CA LYS A 164 17.16 -9.21 9.20
C LYS A 164 17.32 -8.85 7.72
N GLY A 165 18.51 -8.41 7.31
CA GLY A 165 18.74 -7.88 5.97
C GLY A 165 17.87 -6.66 5.66
N GLY A 166 17.48 -5.91 6.71
CA GLY A 166 16.73 -4.68 6.61
C GLY A 166 15.23 -4.86 6.41
N VAL A 167 14.72 -6.09 6.54
CA VAL A 167 13.28 -6.37 6.50
C VAL A 167 12.64 -5.92 7.83
N ILE A 168 11.56 -5.14 7.72
CA ILE A 168 10.77 -4.70 8.87
C ILE A 168 9.29 -4.99 8.59
N SER A 169 8.68 -5.84 9.41
CA SER A 169 7.27 -6.21 9.26
C SER A 169 6.33 -5.04 9.55
N SER A 170 5.10 -5.14 9.08
CA SER A 170 4.04 -4.20 9.44
C SER A 170 3.61 -4.41 10.89
N TRP A 171 3.11 -3.35 11.52
CA TRP A 171 2.75 -3.38 12.93
C TRP A 171 1.66 -4.42 13.25
N VAL A 172 0.70 -4.62 12.35
CA VAL A 172 -0.40 -5.57 12.55
C VAL A 172 0.06 -7.02 12.36
N GLN A 173 0.82 -7.32 11.31
CA GLN A 173 1.19 -8.71 11.00
C GLN A 173 2.17 -9.30 12.02
N ASP A 174 3.16 -8.52 12.45
CA ASP A 174 4.19 -9.00 13.37
C ASP A 174 4.81 -7.83 14.16
N PRO A 175 4.14 -7.37 15.24
CA PRO A 175 4.61 -6.26 16.06
C PRO A 175 6.03 -6.50 16.65
N ALA A 176 6.38 -7.77 16.91
CA ALA A 176 7.70 -8.12 17.44
C ALA A 176 8.83 -7.89 16.42
N ASN A 177 8.52 -8.03 15.13
CA ASN A 177 9.46 -7.80 14.03
C ASN A 177 9.31 -6.44 13.34
N ALA A 178 8.42 -5.58 13.84
CA ALA A 178 8.19 -4.22 13.36
C ALA A 178 9.26 -3.20 13.80
N ALA A 179 10.44 -3.68 14.21
CA ALA A 179 11.59 -2.83 14.51
C ALA A 179 12.90 -3.43 13.99
N SER A 180 13.85 -2.56 13.65
CA SER A 180 15.24 -2.92 13.32
C SER A 180 16.18 -2.03 14.12
N SER A 181 17.32 -2.54 14.60
CA SER A 181 18.27 -1.68 15.32
C SER A 181 19.72 -1.96 14.99
N PHE A 182 20.57 -0.95 15.14
CA PHE A 182 22.02 -1.08 15.05
C PHE A 182 22.68 -0.14 16.05
N GLN A 183 23.89 -0.49 16.47
CA GLN A 183 24.72 0.34 17.34
C GLN A 183 25.85 0.95 16.53
N LEU A 184 26.21 2.18 16.85
CA LEU A 184 27.41 2.82 16.33
C LEU A 184 28.17 3.59 17.41
N SER A 185 29.49 3.61 17.25
CA SER A 185 30.39 4.51 17.99
C SER A 185 30.71 5.70 17.10
N VAL A 186 30.34 6.90 17.53
CA VAL A 186 30.53 8.15 16.80
C VAL A 186 31.72 8.89 17.39
N GLY A 187 32.68 9.25 16.54
CA GLY A 187 33.83 10.08 16.87
C GLY A 187 33.67 11.53 16.43
N GLN A 188 34.49 12.42 16.99
CA GLN A 188 34.50 13.86 16.73
C GLN A 188 33.15 14.58 16.92
N ALA A 189 32.24 14.00 17.73
CA ALA A 189 30.86 14.49 17.90
C ALA A 189 30.66 15.35 19.17
N GLY A 190 31.68 15.44 20.02
CA GLY A 190 31.60 16.06 21.34
C GLY A 190 31.11 15.10 22.41
N THR A 191 31.46 15.37 23.66
CA THR A 191 31.35 14.44 24.80
C THR A 191 30.34 14.89 25.88
N SER A 192 29.40 15.76 25.52
CA SER A 192 28.39 16.26 26.45
C SER A 192 27.08 16.64 25.74
N ASN A 193 25.99 16.70 26.51
CA ASN A 193 24.68 17.12 26.02
C ASN A 193 24.68 18.51 25.35
N LYS A 194 25.63 19.39 25.69
CA LYS A 194 25.74 20.74 25.11
C LYS A 194 26.55 20.77 23.81
N THR A 195 27.50 19.86 23.65
CA THR A 195 28.47 19.88 22.54
C THR A 195 28.03 19.02 21.36
N VAL A 196 27.26 17.95 21.62
CA VAL A 196 26.66 17.09 20.59
C VAL A 196 25.69 17.88 19.73
N ARG A 197 25.80 17.70 18.42
CA ARG A 197 24.86 18.23 17.44
C ARG A 197 24.13 17.08 16.78
N VAL A 198 22.81 17.22 16.69
CA VAL A 198 21.96 16.21 16.08
C VAL A 198 22.23 16.18 14.57
N PRO A 199 22.32 14.99 13.94
CA PRO A 199 22.45 14.88 12.49
C PRO A 199 21.29 15.53 11.75
N LYS A 200 21.53 15.89 10.49
CA LYS A 200 20.57 16.57 9.61
C LYS A 200 20.28 15.74 8.38
N ASN A 201 19.21 16.08 7.65
CA ASN A 201 18.90 15.51 6.34
C ASN A 201 18.86 13.97 6.36
N PHE A 202 18.00 13.41 7.19
CA PHE A 202 17.78 11.97 7.21
C PHE A 202 17.08 11.54 5.92
N THR A 203 17.53 10.42 5.37
CA THR A 203 16.93 9.78 4.20
C THR A 203 16.63 8.33 4.55
N LEU A 204 15.43 7.87 4.23
CA LEU A 204 15.04 6.47 4.38
C LEU A 204 14.61 5.95 3.02
N LEU A 205 15.26 4.89 2.56
CA LEU A 205 14.85 4.13 1.37
C LEU A 205 14.38 2.76 1.84
N GLY A 206 13.28 2.26 1.28
CA GLY A 206 12.75 0.93 1.59
C GLY A 206 12.16 0.32 0.33
N PRO A 207 12.80 -0.76 -0.16
CA PRO A 207 13.19 -1.07 -1.55
C PRO A 207 13.13 0.00 -2.65
N GLY A 208 12.13 0.88 -2.65
CA GLY A 208 11.97 2.01 -3.56
C GLY A 208 12.04 3.38 -2.87
N PRO A 209 11.86 4.46 -3.65
CA PRO A 209 11.60 5.79 -3.09
C PRO A 209 10.21 5.80 -2.42
N GLY A 210 9.92 6.83 -1.63
CA GLY A 210 8.56 7.01 -1.08
C GLY A 210 8.52 7.59 0.32
N TYR A 211 9.57 7.40 1.12
CA TYR A 211 9.65 7.99 2.45
C TYR A 211 10.29 9.38 2.41
N THR A 212 9.65 10.31 3.11
CA THR A 212 10.18 11.63 3.38
C THR A 212 10.35 11.78 4.89
N CYS A 213 11.58 12.05 5.33
CA CYS A 213 11.89 12.19 6.75
C CYS A 213 11.92 13.67 7.16
N GLY A 214 11.28 13.97 8.29
CA GLY A 214 11.33 15.29 8.91
C GLY A 214 12.67 15.58 9.61
N PRO A 215 12.82 16.78 10.20
CA PRO A 215 13.98 17.10 11.01
C PRO A 215 13.99 16.27 12.30
N ALA A 216 15.19 15.96 12.79
CA ALA A 216 15.37 15.28 14.07
C ALA A 216 14.94 16.19 15.24
N LYS A 217 14.11 15.65 16.14
CA LYS A 217 13.58 16.35 17.31
C LYS A 217 14.14 15.72 18.58
N ILE A 218 14.77 16.51 19.44
CA ILE A 218 15.21 16.06 20.75
C ILE A 218 13.97 15.78 21.61
N VAL A 219 13.92 14.59 22.20
CA VAL A 219 12.81 14.13 23.04
C VAL A 219 13.33 13.74 24.42
N LYS A 220 12.42 13.40 25.33
CA LYS A 220 12.77 12.89 26.65
C LYS A 220 13.66 11.64 26.50
N PRO A 221 14.76 11.53 27.28
CA PRO A 221 15.64 10.37 27.20
C PRO A 221 14.91 9.05 27.42
N SER A 222 15.18 8.07 26.56
CA SER A 222 14.64 6.71 26.65
C SER A 222 15.06 6.03 27.95
N LYS A 223 14.17 5.22 28.51
CA LYS A 223 14.45 4.35 29.66
C LYS A 223 14.48 2.90 29.20
N PHE A 224 15.47 2.15 29.64
CA PHE A 224 15.64 0.74 29.36
C PHE A 224 15.52 -0.02 30.67
N THR A 225 14.53 -0.91 30.75
CA THR A 225 14.35 -1.77 31.91
C THR A 225 15.01 -3.10 31.61
N THR A 226 15.83 -3.61 32.53
CA THR A 226 16.44 -4.93 32.37
C THR A 226 15.37 -6.03 32.32
N PRO A 227 15.63 -7.17 31.66
CA PRO A 227 14.64 -8.25 31.53
C PRO A 227 14.10 -8.77 32.87
N ASP A 228 14.92 -8.74 33.92
CA ASP A 228 14.55 -9.11 35.30
C ASP A 228 13.71 -8.03 36.02
N LYS A 229 13.46 -6.88 35.37
CA LYS A 229 12.71 -5.72 35.86
C LYS A 229 13.31 -5.01 37.07
N ARG A 230 14.54 -5.34 37.47
CA ARG A 230 15.15 -4.79 38.70
C ARG A 230 15.91 -3.48 38.48
N ARG A 231 16.45 -3.26 37.28
CA ARG A 231 17.28 -2.10 36.97
C ARG A 231 16.69 -1.33 35.80
N VAL A 232 16.63 -0.01 35.95
CA VAL A 232 16.29 0.92 34.88
C VAL A 232 17.52 1.75 34.56
N THR A 233 18.01 1.66 33.33
CA THR A 233 19.01 2.59 32.77
C THR A 233 18.31 3.60 31.88
N GLN A 234 18.98 4.70 31.57
CA GLN A 234 18.45 5.72 30.68
C GLN A 234 19.50 6.16 29.66
N ALA A 235 19.05 6.51 28.47
CA ALA A 235 19.88 7.21 27.50
C ALA A 235 20.29 8.58 28.08
N LEU A 236 21.45 9.07 27.65
CA LEU A 236 21.94 10.41 28.00
C LEU A 236 21.22 11.49 27.18
N MET A 237 20.89 11.17 25.93
CA MET A 237 20.08 11.97 25.02
C MET A 237 19.28 11.03 24.11
N THR A 238 18.09 11.47 23.71
CA THR A 238 17.30 10.80 22.68
C THR A 238 16.77 11.81 21.69
N TRP A 239 16.81 11.47 20.41
CA TRP A 239 16.06 12.20 19.39
C TRP A 239 15.32 11.26 18.45
N ASN A 240 14.20 11.75 17.94
CA ASN A 240 13.35 11.03 17.00
C ASN A 240 13.33 11.74 15.66
N VAL A 241 13.33 10.96 14.60
CA VAL A 241 13.06 11.38 13.24
C VAL A 241 11.83 10.61 12.78
N THR A 242 10.82 11.32 12.32
CA THR A 242 9.61 10.71 11.76
C THR A 242 9.69 10.77 10.24
N CYS A 243 9.52 9.63 9.59
CA CYS A 243 9.46 9.47 8.15
C CYS A 243 8.04 9.03 7.76
N SER A 244 7.39 9.79 6.89
CA SER A 244 6.08 9.48 6.33
C SER A 244 6.23 8.92 4.92
N TYR A 245 5.36 7.99 4.55
CA TYR A 245 5.31 7.43 3.20
C TYR A 245 4.35 8.24 2.33
N SER A 246 4.75 8.59 1.12
CA SER A 246 3.91 9.24 0.12
C SER A 246 3.75 8.33 -1.09
N GLN A 247 2.51 7.92 -1.37
CA GLN A 247 2.19 7.06 -2.51
C GLN A 247 2.56 7.73 -3.85
N PHE A 248 2.43 9.07 -3.94
CA PHE A 248 2.78 9.82 -5.15
C PHE A 248 4.29 9.90 -5.41
N LEU A 249 5.11 9.88 -4.35
CA LEU A 249 6.57 9.88 -4.48
C LEU A 249 7.13 8.48 -4.75
N ALA A 250 6.45 7.45 -4.27
CA ALA A 250 6.99 6.10 -4.22
C ALA A 250 6.99 5.39 -5.57
N GLN A 251 5.90 5.46 -6.33
CA GLN A 251 5.78 4.75 -7.59
C GLN A 251 4.98 5.56 -8.61
N LYS A 252 5.59 5.74 -9.79
CA LYS A 252 4.91 6.30 -10.97
C LYS A 252 4.03 5.26 -11.68
N THR A 253 4.31 3.97 -11.49
CA THR A 253 3.65 2.84 -12.14
C THR A 253 3.09 1.88 -11.10
N PRO A 254 1.82 1.46 -11.20
CA PRO A 254 1.25 0.44 -10.32
C PRO A 254 2.02 -0.88 -10.36
N THR A 255 1.96 -1.66 -9.27
CA THR A 255 2.63 -2.98 -9.14
C THR A 255 1.66 -4.16 -9.18
N CYS A 256 0.35 -3.87 -9.14
CA CYS A 256 -0.69 -4.89 -9.13
C CYS A 256 -1.96 -4.46 -9.85
N CYS A 257 -2.71 -5.46 -10.31
CA CYS A 257 -4.02 -5.28 -10.93
C CYS A 257 -5.03 -6.30 -10.40
N VAL A 258 -6.31 -6.01 -10.61
CA VAL A 258 -7.42 -6.84 -10.15
C VAL A 258 -8.18 -7.41 -11.33
N SER A 259 -8.61 -8.67 -11.19
CA SER A 259 -9.52 -9.34 -12.11
C SER A 259 -10.72 -9.91 -11.35
N LEU A 260 -11.89 -9.88 -11.97
CA LEU A 260 -13.16 -10.17 -11.31
C LEU A 260 -13.91 -11.27 -12.06
N SER A 261 -14.57 -12.15 -11.33
CA SER A 261 -15.47 -13.16 -11.91
C SER A 261 -16.58 -13.52 -10.92
N ALA A 262 -17.65 -14.13 -11.44
CA ALA A 262 -18.77 -14.58 -10.62
C ALA A 262 -19.38 -15.86 -11.18
N PHE A 263 -19.97 -16.68 -10.30
CA PHE A 263 -20.65 -17.93 -10.71
C PHE A 263 -21.85 -17.72 -11.65
N TYR A 264 -22.41 -16.51 -11.69
CA TYR A 264 -23.57 -16.16 -12.51
C TYR A 264 -23.22 -15.48 -13.83
N ASN A 265 -21.94 -15.40 -14.18
CA ASN A 265 -21.47 -14.76 -15.41
C ASN A 265 -20.27 -15.53 -15.97
N ASP A 266 -20.39 -15.99 -17.22
CA ASP A 266 -19.38 -16.83 -17.88
C ASP A 266 -18.13 -16.03 -18.29
N THR A 267 -18.21 -14.70 -18.32
CA THR A 267 -17.10 -13.83 -18.72
C THR A 267 -16.27 -13.41 -17.52
N ILE A 268 -14.97 -13.65 -17.59
CA ILE A 268 -13.99 -13.15 -16.60
C ILE A 268 -13.56 -11.75 -17.01
N VAL A 269 -13.74 -10.80 -16.11
CA VAL A 269 -13.23 -9.43 -16.27
C VAL A 269 -11.76 -9.43 -15.90
N GLY A 270 -10.91 -9.40 -16.92
CA GLY A 270 -9.46 -9.39 -16.75
C GLY A 270 -8.94 -8.07 -16.16
N CYS A 271 -7.65 -8.07 -15.81
CA CYS A 271 -6.96 -6.82 -15.53
C CYS A 271 -6.97 -5.90 -16.75
N PRO A 272 -7.16 -4.58 -16.59
CA PRO A 272 -7.04 -3.64 -17.69
C PRO A 272 -5.69 -3.75 -18.40
N THR A 273 -5.71 -3.63 -19.73
CA THR A 273 -4.51 -3.69 -20.55
C THR A 273 -3.53 -2.59 -20.14
N CYS A 274 -2.25 -2.94 -20.04
CA CYS A 274 -1.17 -2.03 -19.66
C CYS A 274 -1.31 -1.37 -18.28
N SER A 275 -2.00 -2.00 -17.34
CA SER A 275 -2.18 -1.49 -15.96
C SER A 275 -0.87 -1.11 -15.27
N CYS A 276 0.21 -1.86 -15.48
CA CYS A 276 1.52 -1.61 -14.86
C CYS A 276 2.56 -1.03 -15.83
N GLY A 277 2.10 -0.47 -16.95
CA GLY A 277 2.93 0.15 -17.97
C GLY A 277 3.38 -0.83 -19.05
N CYS A 278 2.93 -0.60 -20.29
CA CYS A 278 3.50 -1.25 -21.47
C CYS A 278 4.60 -0.36 -22.05
N GLN A 279 5.78 -0.91 -22.29
CA GLN A 279 6.77 -0.29 -23.16
C GLN A 279 6.60 -0.82 -24.58
N ASN A 280 7.04 -0.06 -25.59
CA ASN A 280 7.08 -0.56 -26.96
C ASN A 280 7.93 -1.85 -26.99
N ILE A 281 7.32 -2.96 -27.44
CA ILE A 281 7.80 -4.35 -27.37
C ILE A 281 9.10 -4.58 -28.16
N THR A 282 9.63 -3.54 -28.82
CA THR A 282 10.84 -3.60 -29.64
C THR A 282 12.16 -3.69 -28.85
N GLN A 283 12.15 -3.62 -27.52
CA GLN A 283 13.35 -3.85 -26.70
C GLN A 283 13.37 -5.29 -26.14
N PRO A 284 14.41 -6.10 -26.42
CA PRO A 284 14.59 -7.40 -25.80
C PRO A 284 14.73 -7.26 -24.27
N GLY A 285 13.94 -8.01 -23.50
CA GLY A 285 14.04 -8.08 -22.03
C GLY A 285 12.93 -7.40 -21.22
N THR A 286 11.89 -6.85 -21.86
CA THR A 286 10.78 -6.17 -21.17
C THR A 286 9.86 -7.12 -20.38
N CYS A 287 9.62 -8.32 -20.91
CA CYS A 287 8.92 -9.41 -20.24
C CYS A 287 9.36 -10.75 -20.81
N ILE A 288 9.03 -11.84 -20.13
CA ILE A 288 9.34 -13.21 -20.56
C ILE A 288 8.07 -13.92 -21.00
N ASP A 289 8.09 -14.44 -22.23
CA ASP A 289 7.06 -15.34 -22.70
C ASP A 289 7.17 -16.69 -21.96
N PRO A 290 6.09 -17.18 -21.32
CA PRO A 290 6.10 -18.44 -20.58
C PRO A 290 6.46 -19.67 -21.44
N ASP A 291 6.29 -19.59 -22.77
CA ASP A 291 6.58 -20.69 -23.69
C ASP A 291 8.00 -20.61 -24.29
N SER A 292 8.81 -19.62 -23.88
CA SER A 292 10.16 -19.44 -24.40
C SER A 292 11.16 -20.46 -23.81
N PRO A 293 12.00 -21.12 -24.61
CA PRO A 293 12.98 -22.09 -24.13
C PRO A 293 14.13 -21.47 -23.31
N HIS A 294 14.21 -20.13 -23.22
CA HIS A 294 15.32 -19.41 -22.58
C HIS A 294 15.05 -18.98 -21.13
N ILE A 295 13.90 -19.32 -20.52
CA ILE A 295 13.51 -18.90 -19.16
C ILE A 295 14.62 -19.17 -18.14
N ALA A 296 15.20 -20.37 -18.15
CA ALA A 296 16.26 -20.75 -17.21
C ALA A 296 17.52 -19.87 -17.36
N SER A 297 17.90 -19.51 -18.59
CA SER A 297 19.11 -18.71 -18.86
C SER A 297 18.96 -17.23 -18.48
N VAL A 298 17.77 -16.64 -18.63
CA VAL A 298 17.50 -15.22 -18.33
C VAL A 298 17.28 -15.00 -16.82
N VAL A 299 16.68 -15.98 -16.13
CA VAL A 299 16.56 -15.95 -14.67
C VAL A 299 17.92 -16.15 -13.99
N SER A 300 18.82 -16.96 -14.59
CA SER A 300 20.17 -17.21 -14.05
C SER A 300 21.17 -16.07 -14.31
N ASN A 301 21.00 -15.32 -15.41
CA ASN A 301 21.86 -14.16 -15.77
C ASN A 301 21.40 -12.84 -15.13
N SER A 302 20.52 -12.85 -14.12
CA SER A 302 20.22 -11.61 -13.41
C SER A 302 21.46 -11.18 -12.63
N ASP A 303 22.14 -10.13 -13.10
CA ASP A 303 23.05 -9.36 -12.26
C ASP A 303 22.35 -9.14 -10.92
N LYS A 304 22.96 -9.64 -9.82
CA LYS A 304 22.41 -9.58 -8.46
C LYS A 304 22.07 -8.15 -7.97
N ASN A 305 22.34 -7.14 -8.79
CA ASN A 305 22.14 -5.71 -8.54
C ASN A 305 20.91 -5.12 -9.23
N ASN A 306 20.25 -5.81 -10.17
CA ASN A 306 19.06 -5.30 -10.86
C ASN A 306 17.77 -5.76 -10.17
N LEU A 307 17.25 -4.90 -9.28
CA LEU A 307 15.97 -5.11 -8.56
C LEU A 307 14.71 -4.81 -9.39
N ALA A 308 14.86 -4.43 -10.66
CA ALA A 308 13.72 -4.20 -11.53
C ALA A 308 12.93 -5.52 -11.73
N PRO A 309 11.58 -5.48 -11.60
CA PRO A 309 10.75 -6.66 -11.75
C PRO A 309 10.89 -7.21 -13.16
N LEU A 310 11.06 -8.53 -13.27
CA LEU A 310 11.10 -9.24 -14.55
C LEU A 310 9.80 -10.03 -14.64
N VAL A 311 8.85 -9.55 -15.43
CA VAL A 311 7.48 -10.09 -15.43
C VAL A 311 7.23 -11.03 -16.59
N GLN A 312 6.27 -11.94 -16.41
CA GLN A 312 5.70 -12.72 -17.50
C GLN A 312 4.93 -11.81 -18.46
N CYS A 313 5.09 -12.05 -19.77
CA CYS A 313 4.36 -11.32 -20.79
C CYS A 313 2.86 -11.59 -20.65
N THR A 314 2.12 -10.54 -20.33
CA THR A 314 0.66 -10.53 -20.18
C THR A 314 0.14 -9.22 -20.73
N SER A 315 -1.16 -9.14 -21.04
CA SER A 315 -1.76 -7.89 -21.53
C SER A 315 -1.71 -6.75 -20.52
N HIS A 316 -1.62 -7.04 -19.22
CA HIS A 316 -1.61 -6.06 -18.13
C HIS A 316 -0.21 -5.68 -17.63
N MET A 317 0.81 -6.52 -17.89
CA MET A 317 2.23 -6.30 -17.53
C MET A 317 2.49 -6.11 -16.03
N CYS A 318 1.58 -6.57 -15.17
CA CYS A 318 1.68 -6.39 -13.72
C CYS A 318 2.44 -7.53 -13.03
N PRO A 319 3.37 -7.22 -12.11
CA PRO A 319 4.03 -8.21 -11.25
C PRO A 319 3.05 -9.08 -10.45
N VAL A 320 1.94 -8.51 -9.97
CA VAL A 320 0.96 -9.24 -9.16
C VAL A 320 -0.45 -9.05 -9.72
N ARG A 321 -1.24 -10.13 -9.71
CA ARG A 321 -2.67 -10.09 -10.00
C ARG A 321 -3.45 -10.63 -8.81
N ILE A 322 -4.46 -9.89 -8.40
CA ILE A 322 -5.45 -10.36 -7.44
C ILE A 322 -6.73 -10.72 -8.22
N HIS A 323 -7.18 -11.95 -8.06
CA HIS A 323 -8.43 -12.44 -8.65
C HIS A 323 -9.49 -12.56 -7.56
N TRP A 324 -10.60 -11.84 -7.72
CA TRP A 324 -11.76 -11.90 -6.85
C TRP A 324 -12.89 -12.63 -7.56
N HIS A 325 -13.25 -13.80 -7.04
CA HIS A 325 -14.28 -14.66 -7.61
C HIS A 325 -15.45 -14.83 -6.64
N ILE A 326 -16.66 -14.44 -7.05
CA ILE A 326 -17.88 -14.78 -6.31
C ILE A 326 -18.21 -16.24 -6.63
N LYS A 327 -17.94 -17.13 -5.67
CA LYS A 327 -17.98 -18.58 -5.88
C LYS A 327 -19.39 -19.15 -5.77
N LEU A 328 -20.08 -18.84 -4.68
CA LEU A 328 -21.39 -19.42 -4.38
C LEU A 328 -22.27 -18.48 -3.56
N ASN A 329 -23.57 -18.61 -3.75
CA ASN A 329 -24.60 -17.83 -3.05
C ASN A 329 -25.59 -18.78 -2.33
N TYR A 330 -25.49 -18.90 -1.00
CA TYR A 330 -26.39 -19.70 -0.18
C TYR A 330 -27.59 -18.88 0.29
N LYS A 331 -28.53 -19.48 1.04
CA LYS A 331 -29.68 -18.76 1.59
C LYS A 331 -29.25 -17.61 2.52
N GLU A 332 -28.37 -17.89 3.48
CA GLU A 332 -27.95 -16.93 4.51
C GLU A 332 -26.52 -16.42 4.35
N TYR A 333 -25.72 -17.07 3.51
CA TYR A 333 -24.29 -16.79 3.33
C TYR A 333 -23.94 -16.65 1.87
N TRP A 334 -22.80 -16.04 1.59
CA TRP A 334 -22.19 -16.05 0.27
C TRP A 334 -20.69 -16.23 0.42
N ARG A 335 -20.09 -16.83 -0.61
CA ARG A 335 -18.71 -17.29 -0.57
C ARG A 335 -17.92 -16.63 -1.69
N VAL A 336 -16.80 -16.04 -1.32
CA VAL A 336 -15.83 -15.44 -2.24
C VAL A 336 -14.57 -16.29 -2.20
N LYS A 337 -13.92 -16.42 -3.35
CA LYS A 337 -12.57 -16.95 -3.48
C LYS A 337 -11.64 -15.82 -3.91
N ILE A 338 -10.52 -15.67 -3.19
CA ILE A 338 -9.45 -14.74 -3.53
C ILE A 338 -8.26 -15.57 -3.99
N ALA A 339 -7.64 -15.20 -5.10
CA ALA A 339 -6.37 -15.78 -5.55
C ALA A 339 -5.38 -14.66 -5.86
N ILE A 340 -4.16 -14.79 -5.36
CA ILE A 340 -3.06 -13.84 -5.56
C ILE A 340 -2.00 -14.56 -6.37
N THR A 341 -1.75 -14.09 -7.58
CA THR A 341 -0.79 -14.68 -8.51
C THR A 341 0.39 -13.74 -8.70
N ASN A 342 1.59 -14.28 -8.54
CA ASN A 342 2.85 -13.59 -8.82
C ASN A 342 3.32 -13.92 -10.23
N PHE A 343 3.51 -12.89 -11.04
CA PHE A 343 4.04 -12.93 -12.40
C PHE A 343 5.49 -12.44 -12.48
N ASN A 344 6.13 -12.13 -11.36
CA ASN A 344 7.53 -11.70 -11.29
C ASN A 344 8.47 -12.91 -11.14
N TYR A 345 9.43 -13.07 -12.05
CA TYR A 345 10.44 -14.13 -12.04
C TYR A 345 11.62 -13.87 -11.11
N ARG A 346 11.81 -12.62 -10.64
CA ARG A 346 12.96 -12.21 -9.81
C ARG A 346 12.62 -11.98 -8.35
N MET A 347 11.33 -12.04 -7.99
CA MET A 347 10.88 -11.61 -6.67
C MET A 347 9.93 -12.61 -6.05
N ASN A 348 10.25 -12.99 -4.82
CA ASN A 348 9.35 -13.66 -3.90
C ASN A 348 8.80 -12.62 -2.93
N TYR A 349 7.53 -12.73 -2.57
CA TYR A 349 6.90 -11.89 -1.56
C TYR A 349 6.78 -12.67 -0.25
N THR A 350 7.66 -12.36 0.69
CA THR A 350 7.59 -12.85 2.08
C THR A 350 6.69 -11.94 2.90
N GLN A 351 5.85 -12.51 3.77
CA GLN A 351 4.92 -11.73 4.60
C GLN A 351 3.95 -10.86 3.78
N TRP A 352 3.60 -11.32 2.57
CA TRP A 352 2.66 -10.63 1.72
C TRP A 352 1.33 -10.36 2.47
N ASN A 353 0.69 -9.25 2.14
CA ASN A 353 -0.64 -8.93 2.62
C ASN A 353 -1.49 -8.31 1.52
N VAL A 354 -2.81 -8.44 1.70
CA VAL A 354 -3.81 -7.79 0.89
C VAL A 354 -4.74 -7.02 1.80
N VAL A 355 -4.96 -5.74 1.49
CA VAL A 355 -6.00 -4.95 2.15
C VAL A 355 -7.16 -4.79 1.17
N VAL A 356 -8.36 -5.17 1.61
CA VAL A 356 -9.56 -5.13 0.78
C VAL A 356 -10.58 -4.21 1.42
N GLN A 357 -11.09 -3.26 0.65
CA GLN A 357 -12.20 -2.41 1.05
C GLN A 357 -13.51 -2.91 0.42
N HIS A 358 -14.43 -3.39 1.25
CA HIS A 358 -15.76 -3.84 0.86
C HIS A 358 -16.75 -3.67 2.04
N PRO A 359 -17.94 -3.09 1.82
CA PRO A 359 -18.89 -2.77 2.89
C PRO A 359 -19.34 -3.99 3.73
N ASN A 360 -19.29 -5.19 3.17
CA ASN A 360 -19.72 -6.41 3.86
C ASN A 360 -18.63 -7.08 4.74
N PHE A 361 -17.46 -6.48 4.93
CA PHE A 361 -16.46 -7.01 5.88
C PHE A 361 -16.93 -7.01 7.34
N ASP A 362 -17.89 -6.14 7.68
CA ASP A 362 -18.60 -6.15 8.97
C ASP A 362 -19.30 -7.49 9.26
N ASN A 363 -19.66 -8.24 8.21
CA ASN A 363 -20.38 -9.51 8.29
C ASN A 363 -19.50 -10.73 7.92
N LEU A 364 -18.17 -10.60 8.00
CA LEU A 364 -17.27 -11.73 7.78
C LEU A 364 -17.50 -12.80 8.84
N THR A 365 -17.86 -14.02 8.42
CA THR A 365 -18.16 -15.13 9.34
C THR A 365 -16.98 -16.07 9.47
N GLN A 366 -16.31 -16.37 8.35
CA GLN A 366 -15.21 -17.32 8.33
C GLN A 366 -14.21 -16.95 7.24
N ILE A 367 -12.93 -17.10 7.56
CA ILE A 367 -11.82 -17.04 6.61
C ILE A 367 -11.11 -18.39 6.58
N PHE A 368 -10.74 -18.83 5.38
CA PHE A 368 -10.03 -20.09 5.17
C PHE A 368 -8.57 -19.82 4.80
N SER A 369 -7.62 -20.48 5.44
CA SER A 369 -6.20 -20.50 5.04
C SER A 369 -5.44 -19.16 5.07
N PHE A 370 -6.05 -18.05 5.47
CA PHE A 370 -5.42 -16.73 5.67
C PHE A 370 -5.70 -16.21 7.08
N ASN A 371 -4.81 -15.36 7.58
CA ASN A 371 -5.06 -14.53 8.75
C ASN A 371 -5.88 -13.29 8.38
N TYR A 372 -6.55 -12.69 9.36
CA TYR A 372 -7.46 -11.56 9.18
C TYR A 372 -7.30 -10.57 10.33
N GLU A 373 -7.29 -9.28 10.00
CA GLU A 373 -7.46 -8.18 10.96
C GLU A 373 -8.33 -7.08 10.32
N PRO A 374 -9.38 -6.59 11.00
CA PRO A 374 -10.12 -5.44 10.54
C PRO A 374 -9.30 -4.16 10.67
N LEU A 375 -9.29 -3.31 9.63
CA LEU A 375 -8.66 -1.99 9.67
C LEU A 375 -9.74 -0.92 9.82
N THR A 376 -9.82 -0.30 10.99
CA THR A 376 -10.86 0.68 11.33
C THR A 376 -10.25 2.07 11.57
N PRO A 377 -9.69 2.74 10.54
CA PRO A 377 -8.95 3.99 10.72
C PRO A 377 -9.81 5.12 11.31
N TYR A 378 -11.12 5.11 11.04
CA TYR A 378 -12.06 6.15 11.49
C TYR A 378 -13.05 5.67 12.57
N GLY A 379 -12.86 4.46 13.11
CA GLY A 379 -13.61 3.89 14.24
C GLY A 379 -15.09 3.54 14.00
N SER A 380 -15.77 4.21 13.07
CA SER A 380 -17.20 4.00 12.76
C SER A 380 -17.47 3.12 11.54
N ILE A 381 -16.44 2.84 10.74
CA ILE A 381 -16.55 2.09 9.47
C ILE A 381 -15.57 0.92 9.53
N ASN A 382 -16.10 -0.30 9.43
CA ASN A 382 -15.33 -1.55 9.47
C ASN A 382 -15.29 -2.23 8.08
N ASP A 383 -15.40 -1.43 7.02
CA ASP A 383 -15.47 -1.88 5.63
C ASP A 383 -14.13 -2.35 5.04
N THR A 384 -13.06 -2.35 5.84
CA THR A 384 -11.71 -2.62 5.37
C THR A 384 -11.08 -3.75 6.18
N ALA A 385 -10.53 -4.72 5.48
CA ALA A 385 -9.90 -5.89 6.07
C ALA A 385 -8.48 -6.08 5.54
N MET A 386 -7.56 -6.42 6.42
CA MET A 386 -6.23 -6.88 6.10
C MET A 386 -6.17 -8.41 6.17
N LEU A 387 -5.65 -9.02 5.10
CA LEU A 387 -5.49 -10.46 4.95
C LEU A 387 -4.02 -10.78 4.69
N TRP A 388 -3.48 -11.84 5.29
CA TRP A 388 -2.11 -12.28 5.03
C TRP A 388 -1.94 -13.79 5.22
N GLY A 389 -0.82 -14.32 4.72
CA GLY A 389 -0.51 -15.74 4.83
C GLY A 389 -0.28 -16.22 6.27
N VAL A 390 -0.56 -17.49 6.51
CA VAL A 390 -0.24 -18.22 7.73
C VAL A 390 1.23 -18.63 7.68
N LYS A 391 1.97 -18.35 8.77
CA LYS A 391 3.40 -18.67 8.89
C LYS A 391 3.66 -20.15 8.64
N PHE A 392 4.69 -20.46 7.86
CA PHE A 392 5.09 -21.82 7.47
C PHE A 392 4.07 -22.59 6.62
N TYR A 393 3.07 -21.91 6.05
CA TYR A 393 2.08 -22.53 5.18
C TYR A 393 1.98 -21.81 3.84
N ASN A 394 1.58 -20.54 3.86
CA ASN A 394 1.39 -19.73 2.66
C ASN A 394 1.82 -18.27 2.87
N ASP A 395 2.68 -18.00 3.84
CA ASP A 395 3.31 -16.69 4.10
C ASP A 395 4.40 -16.31 3.10
N LEU A 396 4.73 -17.23 2.18
CA LEU A 396 5.65 -17.02 1.07
C LEU A 396 4.91 -17.18 -0.25
N LEU A 397 4.81 -16.09 -1.01
CA LEU A 397 4.35 -16.11 -2.39
C LEU A 397 5.58 -16.17 -3.29
N MET A 398 5.82 -17.36 -3.85
CA MET A 398 6.96 -17.62 -4.73
C MET A 398 6.86 -16.80 -6.02
N GLN A 399 8.00 -16.64 -6.69
CA GLN A 399 8.13 -16.12 -8.04
C GLN A 399 7.22 -16.84 -9.04
N ALA A 400 7.06 -16.25 -10.22
CA ALA A 400 6.23 -16.79 -11.30
C ALA A 400 6.53 -18.27 -11.59
N GLY A 401 5.45 -19.07 -11.67
CA GLY A 401 5.51 -20.51 -11.87
C GLY A 401 4.35 -21.23 -11.16
N PRO A 402 4.38 -22.58 -11.10
CA PRO A 402 3.31 -23.38 -10.51
C PRO A 402 2.98 -23.07 -9.05
N TYR A 403 3.98 -22.59 -8.30
CA TYR A 403 3.88 -22.23 -6.88
C TYR A 403 3.73 -20.71 -6.65
N GLY A 404 3.68 -19.91 -7.71
CA GLY A 404 3.51 -18.45 -7.65
C GLY A 404 2.05 -18.03 -7.44
N ASN A 405 1.27 -18.80 -6.68
CA ASN A 405 -0.14 -18.53 -6.45
C ASN A 405 -0.56 -18.96 -5.04
N VAL A 406 -1.24 -18.07 -4.33
CA VAL A 406 -1.91 -18.37 -3.06
C VAL A 406 -3.40 -18.07 -3.18
N GLN A 407 -4.23 -18.91 -2.58
CA GLN A 407 -5.68 -18.77 -2.66
C GLN A 407 -6.34 -19.02 -1.30
N SER A 408 -7.47 -18.35 -1.10
CA SER A 408 -8.29 -18.44 0.11
C SER A 408 -9.76 -18.26 -0.25
N GLU A 409 -10.62 -18.64 0.68
CA GLU A 409 -12.04 -18.37 0.59
C GLU A 409 -12.49 -17.55 1.79
N LEU A 410 -13.48 -16.68 1.56
CA LEU A 410 -14.16 -15.88 2.56
C LEU A 410 -15.63 -16.27 2.57
N LEU A 411 -16.18 -16.50 3.75
CA LEU A 411 -17.60 -16.72 3.95
C LEU A 411 -18.19 -15.52 4.68
N PHE A 412 -19.16 -14.89 4.04
CA PHE A 412 -19.85 -13.74 4.59
C PHE A 412 -21.30 -14.07 4.89
N LYS A 413 -21.80 -13.58 6.02
CA LYS A 413 -23.23 -13.58 6.30
C LYS A 413 -23.91 -12.50 5.45
N LYS A 414 -25.10 -12.80 4.95
CA LYS A 414 -25.93 -11.83 4.25
C LYS A 414 -26.65 -10.95 5.25
N ASP A 415 -26.49 -9.65 5.08
CA ASP A 415 -27.38 -8.67 5.67
C ASP A 415 -28.54 -8.41 4.70
N LYS A 416 -29.77 -8.64 5.16
CA LYS A 416 -31.00 -8.48 4.36
C LYS A 416 -31.20 -7.05 3.87
N THR A 417 -30.59 -6.06 4.53
CA THR A 417 -30.79 -4.64 4.20
C THR A 417 -29.79 -4.13 3.16
N THR A 418 -28.59 -4.70 3.09
CA THR A 418 -27.49 -4.19 2.26
C THR A 418 -27.06 -5.15 1.16
N PHE A 419 -27.27 -6.46 1.32
CA PHE A 419 -26.79 -7.47 0.38
C PHE A 419 -27.55 -7.40 -0.95
N THR A 420 -26.80 -7.17 -2.04
CA THR A 420 -27.30 -7.26 -3.41
C THR A 420 -26.17 -7.68 -4.37
N PHE A 421 -26.51 -8.22 -5.53
CA PHE A 421 -25.57 -8.38 -6.65
C PHE A 421 -25.70 -7.28 -7.70
N ASP A 422 -26.60 -6.33 -7.47
CA ASP A 422 -26.85 -5.23 -8.39
C ASP A 422 -25.64 -4.30 -8.46
N LYS A 423 -25.38 -3.79 -9.67
CA LYS A 423 -24.38 -2.74 -9.92
C LYS A 423 -22.99 -3.07 -9.36
N GLY A 424 -22.64 -4.35 -9.30
CA GLY A 424 -21.33 -4.79 -8.86
C GLY A 424 -21.05 -4.66 -7.36
N TRP A 425 -22.09 -4.56 -6.51
CA TRP A 425 -21.93 -4.41 -5.06
C TRP A 425 -21.06 -5.49 -4.41
N ALA A 426 -21.12 -6.73 -4.90
CA ALA A 426 -20.38 -7.87 -4.35
C ALA A 426 -18.87 -7.88 -4.67
N PHE A 427 -18.39 -6.86 -5.38
CA PHE A 427 -16.99 -6.68 -5.72
C PHE A 427 -16.34 -5.59 -4.86
N PRO A 428 -15.05 -5.73 -4.54
CA PRO A 428 -14.36 -4.78 -3.68
C PRO A 428 -14.26 -3.42 -4.35
N ARG A 429 -14.29 -2.37 -3.53
CA ARG A 429 -14.12 -0.97 -3.97
C ARG A 429 -12.66 -0.67 -4.27
N ARG A 430 -11.76 -1.20 -3.43
CA ARG A 430 -10.31 -1.05 -3.55
C ARG A 430 -9.60 -2.29 -3.02
N ILE A 431 -8.45 -2.60 -3.62
CA ILE A 431 -7.55 -3.64 -3.17
C ILE A 431 -6.14 -3.05 -3.13
N TYR A 432 -5.41 -3.30 -2.05
CA TYR A 432 -4.00 -2.98 -1.91
C TYR A 432 -3.21 -4.26 -1.75
N PHE A 433 -2.03 -4.34 -2.33
CA PHE A 433 -1.08 -5.44 -2.15
C PHE A 433 0.22 -4.88 -1.56
N ASN A 434 0.62 -5.39 -0.38
CA ASN A 434 1.81 -4.92 0.36
C ASN A 434 1.88 -3.39 0.57
N GLY A 435 0.72 -2.75 0.63
CA GLY A 435 0.61 -1.30 0.75
C GLY A 435 0.31 -0.55 -0.56
N ASP A 436 0.52 -1.15 -1.72
CA ASP A 436 0.37 -0.46 -3.00
C ASP A 436 -1.04 -0.66 -3.58
N ASN A 437 -1.65 0.41 -4.07
CA ASN A 437 -3.03 0.38 -4.59
C ASN A 437 -3.06 -0.33 -5.96
N CYS A 438 -3.90 -1.35 -6.09
CA CYS A 438 -4.02 -2.11 -7.31
C CYS A 438 -5.02 -1.48 -8.29
N VAL A 439 -4.73 -1.62 -9.58
CA VAL A 439 -5.63 -1.13 -10.64
C VAL A 439 -6.88 -2.02 -10.70
N MET A 440 -8.04 -1.41 -10.43
CA MET A 440 -9.35 -2.07 -10.55
C MET A 440 -9.86 -1.97 -12.00
N PRO A 441 -10.59 -2.98 -12.52
CA PRO A 441 -11.38 -2.81 -13.74
C PRO A 441 -12.41 -1.69 -13.59
N PRO A 442 -12.87 -1.08 -14.70
CA PRO A 442 -13.88 -0.04 -14.61
C PRO A 442 -15.24 -0.65 -14.18
N PRO A 443 -16.04 0.03 -13.33
CA PRO A 443 -17.24 -0.57 -12.73
C PRO A 443 -18.32 -1.04 -13.73
N ASP A 444 -18.38 -0.44 -14.91
CA ASP A 444 -19.26 -0.82 -16.02
C ASP A 444 -18.93 -2.21 -16.60
N SER A 445 -17.69 -2.66 -16.45
CA SER A 445 -17.26 -3.99 -16.88
C SER A 445 -17.58 -5.09 -15.87
N TYR A 446 -18.00 -4.77 -14.64
CA TYR A 446 -18.14 -5.76 -13.57
C TYR A 446 -19.15 -6.86 -13.94
N PRO A 447 -18.93 -8.12 -13.53
CA PRO A 447 -19.88 -9.20 -13.80
C PRO A 447 -21.25 -8.88 -13.19
N TYR A 448 -22.25 -8.66 -14.04
CA TYR A 448 -23.64 -8.41 -13.64
C TYR A 448 -24.47 -9.68 -13.74
N LEU A 449 -25.51 -9.76 -12.91
CA LEU A 449 -26.52 -10.81 -13.05
C LEU A 449 -27.21 -10.65 -14.40
N PRO A 450 -27.26 -11.68 -15.24
CA PRO A 450 -27.97 -11.59 -16.51
C PRO A 450 -29.43 -11.24 -16.24
N ASN A 451 -29.90 -10.13 -16.80
CA ASN A 451 -31.30 -9.67 -16.68
C ASN A 451 -32.29 -10.56 -17.48
N ASN A 452 -31.84 -11.75 -17.89
CA ASN A 452 -32.62 -12.70 -18.64
C ASN A 452 -33.40 -13.57 -17.66
N GLY A 453 -34.62 -13.13 -17.35
CA GLY A 453 -35.66 -14.10 -17.00
C GLY A 453 -35.74 -15.16 -18.12
N PRO A 454 -36.12 -16.41 -17.82
CA PRO A 454 -36.25 -17.44 -18.85
C PRO A 454 -37.22 -16.91 -19.90
N ARG A 455 -36.70 -16.58 -21.09
CA ARG A 455 -37.54 -16.49 -22.29
C ARG A 455 -37.94 -17.91 -22.57
N LEU A 456 -39.04 -18.36 -21.95
CA LEU A 456 -39.75 -19.53 -22.43
C LEU A 456 -39.94 -19.27 -23.92
N PRO A 457 -39.39 -20.10 -24.82
CA PRO A 457 -39.75 -20.01 -26.22
C PRO A 457 -41.22 -20.36 -26.25
N ILE A 458 -42.09 -19.34 -26.28
CA ILE A 458 -43.49 -19.54 -26.59
C ILE A 458 -43.46 -20.06 -28.01
N SER A 459 -43.54 -21.38 -28.16
CA SER A 459 -43.57 -22.02 -29.45
C SER A 459 -44.78 -21.43 -30.17
N MET A 460 -44.53 -20.73 -31.27
CA MET A 460 -45.59 -20.19 -32.13
C MET A 460 -46.55 -21.31 -32.56
N LEU A 461 -46.08 -22.56 -32.61
CA LEU A 461 -46.89 -23.75 -32.83
C LEU A 461 -47.94 -23.96 -31.71
N HIS A 462 -47.59 -23.77 -30.45
CA HIS A 462 -48.55 -23.90 -29.33
C HIS A 462 -49.61 -22.80 -29.35
N LEU A 463 -49.27 -21.60 -29.80
CA LEU A 463 -50.23 -20.51 -29.97
C LEU A 463 -51.19 -20.80 -31.15
N VAL A 464 -50.66 -21.29 -32.27
CA VAL A 464 -51.46 -21.66 -33.44
C VAL A 464 -52.38 -22.85 -33.12
N VAL A 465 -51.88 -23.87 -32.41
CA VAL A 465 -52.69 -25.03 -32.01
C VAL A 465 -53.79 -24.65 -31.03
N THR A 466 -53.56 -23.73 -30.09
CA THR A 466 -54.62 -23.26 -29.18
C THR A 466 -55.67 -22.39 -29.89
N ILE A 467 -55.28 -21.59 -30.89
CA ILE A 467 -56.22 -20.81 -31.72
C ILE A 467 -57.04 -21.73 -32.64
N MET A 468 -56.42 -22.75 -33.22
CA MET A 468 -57.11 -23.74 -34.06
C MET A 468 -58.07 -24.60 -33.22
N ALA A 469 -57.67 -24.99 -32.01
CA ALA A 469 -58.54 -25.76 -31.12
C ALA A 469 -59.75 -24.94 -30.63
N SER A 470 -59.55 -23.67 -30.29
CA SER A 470 -60.65 -22.78 -29.85
C SER A 470 -61.63 -22.44 -30.98
N SER A 471 -61.14 -22.27 -32.22
CA SER A 471 -62.02 -22.06 -33.39
C SER A 471 -62.83 -23.31 -33.77
N VAL A 472 -62.26 -24.52 -33.66
CA VAL A 472 -63.01 -25.77 -33.86
C VAL A 472 -64.09 -25.95 -32.79
N ILE A 473 -63.79 -25.62 -31.53
CA ILE A 473 -64.79 -25.68 -30.44
C ILE A 473 -65.92 -24.68 -30.69
N LEU A 474 -65.62 -23.45 -31.10
CA LEU A 474 -66.61 -22.42 -31.45
C LEU A 474 -67.49 -22.80 -32.65
N LEU A 475 -66.96 -23.53 -33.63
CA LEU A 475 -67.70 -24.01 -34.80
C LEU A 475 -68.49 -25.30 -34.53
N SER A 476 -68.18 -26.01 -33.44
CA SER A 476 -68.85 -27.25 -33.04
C SER A 476 -70.05 -27.06 -32.11
N TYR A 477 -70.34 -25.82 -31.69
CA TYR A 477 -71.59 -25.49 -30.99
C TYR A 477 -72.70 -25.26 -32.04
N PRO A 478 -73.70 -26.16 -32.15
CA PRO A 478 -74.90 -25.86 -32.91
C PRO A 478 -75.67 -24.75 -32.17
N TRP A 479 -76.00 -23.67 -32.88
CA TRP A 479 -76.98 -22.69 -32.44
C TRP A 479 -78.38 -23.29 -32.41
#